data_AF-A0AA40DU15-F1
#
_entry.id   AF-A0AA40DU15-F1
#
_cell.length_a   1.000
_cell.length_b   1.000
_cell.length_c   1.000
_cell.angle_alpha   90.00
_cell.angle_beta   90.00
_cell.angle_gamma   90.00
#
_symmetry.space_group_name_H-M   'P 1'
#
loop_
_entity.id
_entity.type
_entity.pdbx_description
1 polymer ?
#
loop_
_entity_poly.entity_id
_entity_poly.type
_entity_poly.pdbx_seq_one_letter_code
_entity_poly.pdbx_strand_id
1 'polypeptide(L)' 'MYELYDECTLMFFFRNKHMMIDLGTGDNNKIKWVLEDKQELIDIIETIYRGAKKGRGLVISPKDYSTRHRY' A
#
# COMPACT_ATOMS: atom_id res chain seq x y z
N MET A 1 -11.71 -9.30 -9.31
CA MET A 1 -10.80 -9.19 -10.48
C MET A 1 -9.89 -8.00 -10.21
N TYR A 2 -8.57 -8.13 -10.39
CA TYR A 2 -7.66 -7.01 -10.14
C TYR A 2 -7.64 -6.10 -11.37
N GLU A 3 -7.93 -4.82 -11.16
CA GLU A 3 -7.90 -3.81 -12.22
C GLU A 3 -6.46 -3.34 -12.41
N LEU A 4 -5.79 -3.82 -13.47
CA LEU A 4 -4.39 -3.52 -13.78
C LEU A 4 -4.30 -2.61 -15.00
N TYR A 5 -4.88 -1.41 -14.89
CA TYR A 5 -4.90 -0.42 -15.97
C TYR A 5 -3.91 0.73 -15.74
N ASP A 6 -3.45 0.91 -14.50
CA ASP A 6 -2.52 1.97 -14.12
C ASP A 6 -1.10 1.64 -14.61
N GLU A 7 -0.32 2.66 -15.01
CA GLU A 7 1.05 2.49 -15.53
C GLU A 7 1.99 1.78 -14.54
N CYS A 8 1.76 1.99 -13.25
CA CYS A 8 2.40 1.27 -12.17
C CYS A 8 1.30 0.74 -11.24
N THR A 9 1.42 -0.52 -10.81
CA THR A 9 0.53 -1.08 -9.79
C THR A 9 1.32 -1.99 -8.85
N LEU A 10 1.38 -1.63 -7.58
CA LEU A 10 1.93 -2.48 -6.52
C LEU A 10 0.82 -2.93 -5.58
N MET A 11 0.65 -4.25 -5.45
CA MET A 11 -0.32 -4.90 -4.58
C MET A 11 0.39 -5.84 -3.60
N PHE A 12 -0.18 -6.00 -2.42
CA PHE A 12 0.41 -6.83 -1.37
C PHE A 12 -0.48 -8.03 -1.05
N PHE A 13 0.16 -9.19 -0.89
CA PHE A 13 -0.51 -10.44 -0.59
C PHE A 13 0.18 -11.15 0.56
N PHE A 14 -0.61 -11.70 1.48
CA PHE A 14 -0.09 -12.51 2.57
C PHE A 14 -0.99 -13.72 2.78
N ARG A 15 -0.42 -14.94 2.66
CA ARG A 15 -1.15 -16.22 2.82
C ARG A 15 -2.44 -16.28 1.99
N ASN A 16 -2.33 -15.99 0.69
CA ASN A 16 -3.44 -15.95 -0.27
C ASN A 16 -4.55 -14.92 0.04
N LYS A 17 -4.28 -13.96 0.93
CA LYS A 17 -5.16 -12.83 1.23
C LYS A 17 -4.58 -11.54 0.67
N HIS A 18 -5.40 -10.80 -0.07
CA HIS A 18 -5.06 -9.43 -0.50
C HIS A 18 -5.03 -8.51 0.72
N MET A 19 -3.94 -7.75 0.85
CA MET A 19 -3.70 -6.82 1.94
C MET A 19 -3.97 -5.40 1.45
N MET A 20 -4.85 -4.70 2.16
CA MET A 20 -5.12 -3.28 1.92
C MET A 20 -4.20 -2.41 2.78
N ILE A 21 -3.82 -1.26 2.24
CA ILE A 21 -3.04 -0.25 2.94
C ILE A 21 -3.70 1.12 2.78
N ASP A 22 -3.99 1.78 3.89
CA ASP A 22 -4.47 3.16 3.89
C ASP A 22 -3.28 4.12 3.75
N LEU A 23 -3.23 4.81 2.62
CA LEU A 23 -2.19 5.77 2.24
C LEU A 23 -2.73 7.21 2.25
N GLY A 24 -3.99 7.43 2.62
CA GLY A 24 -4.64 8.74 2.55
C GLY A 24 -5.03 9.19 1.14
N THR A 25 -4.85 8.34 0.11
CA THR A 25 -5.20 8.62 -1.29
C THR A 25 -6.62 8.20 -1.68
N GLY A 26 -7.31 7.45 -0.80
CA GLY A 26 -8.66 6.93 -1.03
C GLY A 26 -8.73 5.56 -1.71
N ASP A 27 -7.68 5.13 -2.42
CA ASP A 27 -7.55 3.76 -2.93
C ASP A 27 -6.59 2.94 -2.06
N ASN A 28 -7.14 2.02 -1.28
CA ASN A 28 -6.36 1.23 -0.33
C ASN A 28 -5.90 -0.12 -0.91
N ASN A 29 -6.27 -0.44 -2.15
CA ASN A 29 -6.01 -1.75 -2.72
C ASN A 29 -4.59 -1.88 -3.30
N LYS A 30 -4.03 -0.76 -3.76
CA LYS A 30 -2.82 -0.72 -4.57
C LYS A 30 -2.14 0.65 -4.51
N ILE A 31 -0.82 0.64 -4.74
CA ILE A 31 -0.02 1.84 -4.98
C ILE A 31 0.12 2.01 -6.49
N LYS A 32 -0.23 3.20 -7.01
CA LYS A 32 -0.30 3.49 -8.45
C LYS A 32 0.86 4.32 -9.00
N TRP A 33 1.81 4.67 -8.14
CA TRP A 33 2.88 5.62 -8.45
C TRP A 33 4.24 5.04 -8.07
N VAL A 34 5.30 5.69 -8.57
CA VAL A 34 6.68 5.35 -8.24
C VAL A 34 7.02 5.89 -6.85
N LEU A 35 7.48 5.02 -5.94
CA LEU A 35 8.10 5.43 -4.69
C LEU A 35 9.57 5.77 -4.98
N GLU A 36 9.96 7.02 -4.76
CA GLU A 36 11.32 7.50 -5.05
C GLU A 36 12.30 7.13 -3.93
N ASP A 37 11.83 7.09 -2.69
CA ASP A 37 12.62 6.69 -1.54
C ASP A 37 12.51 5.18 -1.29
N LYS A 38 13.67 4.53 -1.18
CA LYS A 38 13.76 3.10 -0.86
C LYS A 38 13.30 2.83 0.56
N GLN A 39 13.53 3.74 1.51
CA GLN A 39 13.13 3.55 2.90
C GLN A 39 11.61 3.54 3.04
N GLU A 40 10.88 4.38 2.31
CA GLU A 40 9.42 4.37 2.27
C GLU A 40 8.85 3.00 1.88
N LEU A 41 9.44 2.36 0.87
CA LEU A 41 8.99 1.04 0.45
C LEU A 41 9.28 -0.03 1.53
N ILE A 42 10.43 0.04 2.20
CA ILE A 42 10.78 -0.86 3.31
C ILE A 42 9.77 -0.71 4.46
N ASP A 43 9.48 0.53 4.85
CA ASP A 43 8.56 0.84 5.95
C ASP A 43 7.12 0.38 5.65
N ILE A 44 6.68 0.54 4.39
CA ILE A 44 5.38 0.02 3.90
C ILE A 44 5.34 -1.51 4.01
N ILE A 45 6.37 -2.20 3.50
CA ILE A 45 6.43 -3.68 3.54
C ILE A 45 6.42 -4.17 4.99
N GLU A 46 7.20 -3.53 5.87
CA GLU A 46 7.26 -3.87 7.29
C GLU A 46 5.89 -3.71 7.95
N THR A 47 5.21 -2.59 7.69
CA THR A 47 3.89 -2.28 8.24
C THR A 47 2.85 -3.32 7.82
N ILE A 48 2.84 -3.67 6.54
CA ILE A 48 1.97 -4.71 5.99
C ILE A 48 2.27 -6.06 6.63
N TYR A 49 3.54 -6.46 6.70
CA TYR A 49 3.93 -7.73 7.30
C TYR A 49 3.52 -7.82 8.78
N ARG A 50 3.77 -6.77 9.57
CA ARG A 50 3.36 -6.70 10.98
C ARG A 50 1.85 -6.79 11.15
N GLY A 51 1.07 -6.11 10.29
CA GLY A 51 -0.38 -6.15 10.34
C GLY A 51 -0.97 -7.48 9.88
N ALA A 52 -0.43 -8.04 8.79
CA ALA A 52 -0.85 -9.32 8.23
C ALA A 52 -0.57 -10.48 9.19
N LYS A 53 0.59 -10.47 9.87
CA LYS A 53 0.94 -11.46 10.91
C LYS A 53 -0.05 -11.44 12.09
N LYS A 54 -0.64 -10.28 12.39
CA LYS A 54 -1.70 -10.11 13.39
C LYS A 54 -3.12 -10.40 12.86
N GLY A 55 -3.26 -10.85 11.61
CA GLY A 55 -4.54 -11.18 10.99
C GLY A 55 -5.33 -9.99 10.45
N ARG A 56 -4.77 -8.78 10.43
CA ARG A 56 -5.44 -7.59 9.87
C ARG A 56 -5.51 -7.71 8.35
N GLY A 57 -6.62 -7.28 7.75
CA GLY A 57 -6.76 -7.17 6.28
C GLY A 57 -6.45 -5.78 5.74
N LEU A 58 -6.44 -4.77 6.61
CA LEU A 58 -6.12 -3.38 6.32
C LEU A 58 -5.09 -2.88 7.33
N VAL A 59 -4.07 -2.19 6.84
CA VAL A 59 -3.06 -1.51 7.66
C VAL A 59 -3.02 -0.03 7.31
N ILE A 60 -2.55 0.80 8.22
CA ILE A 60 -2.39 2.24 7.99
C ILE A 60 -0.92 2.48 7.72
N SER A 61 -0.62 3.20 6.63
CA SER A 61 0.75 3.59 6.29
C SER A 61 1.35 4.48 7.39
N PRO A 62 2.67 4.35 7.68
CA PRO A 62 3.36 5.25 8.61
C PRO A 62 3.44 6.69 8.08
N LYS A 63 3.28 6.89 6.76
CA LYS A 63 3.30 8.19 6.09
C LYS A 63 1.98 8.44 5.36
N ASP A 64 1.49 9.67 5.43
CA ASP A 64 0.33 10.13 4.67
C ASP A 64 0.76 10.59 3.26
N TYR A 65 0.07 10.09 2.24
CA TYR A 65 0.27 10.46 0.83
C TYR A 65 -0.89 11.29 0.28
N SER A 66 -1.83 11.75 1.11
CA SER A 66 -3.00 12.56 0.71
C SER A 66 -2.64 13.85 -0.04
N THR A 67 -1.48 14.45 0.25
CA THR A 67 -1.02 15.68 -0.39
C THR A 67 -0.26 15.44 -1.69
N ARG A 68 0.08 14.18 -2.02
CA ARG A 68 0.85 13.85 -3.22
C ARG A 68 0.09 14.12 -4.52
N HIS A 69 -1.24 14.11 -4.47
CA HIS A 69 -2.10 14.46 -5.61
C HIS A 69 -2.64 15.89 -5.55
N ARG A 70 -2.22 16.71 -4.56
CA ARG A 70 -2.80 18.04 -4.33
C ARG A 70 -2.14 19.18 -5.10
N TYR A 71 -1.07 18.93 -5.86
CA TYR A 71 -0.42 19.93 -6.71
C TYR A 71 0.16 19.29 -7.96
#